data_AF-A0AB73IHQ2-F1
#
_entry.id   AF-A0AB73IHQ2-F1
#
_cell.length_a   1.000
_cell.length_b   1.000
_cell.length_c   1.000
_cell.angle_alpha   90.00
_cell.angle_beta   90.00
_cell.angle_gamma   90.00
#
_symmetry.space_group_name_H-M   'P 1'
#
loop_
_entity.id
_entity.type
_entity.pdbx_description
1 polymer ?
#
loop_
_entity_poly.entity_id
_entity_poly.type
_entity_poly.pdbx_seq_one_letter_code
_entity_poly.pdbx_strand_id
1 'polypeptide(L)' 'MQRYGNRSGKSGVVAYEIGDNFVAARFNSGTTYWYSKQSVGAKHVAALKRLAKQGEGLGTYISQHPDVRDGYERKDPPD' A
#
# COMPACT_ATOMS: atom_id res chain seq x y z
N MET A 1 1.96 -7.02 9.88
CA MET A 1 0.95 -6.52 8.92
C MET A 1 -0.47 -6.73 9.43
N GLN A 2 -1.34 -5.74 9.27
CA GLN A 2 -2.77 -5.80 9.56
C GLN A 2 -3.55 -6.29 8.33
N ARG A 3 -4.54 -7.16 8.55
CA ARG A 3 -5.41 -7.67 7.49
C ARG A 3 -6.22 -6.53 6.88
N TYR A 4 -6.22 -6.43 5.55
CA TYR A 4 -6.98 -5.41 4.86
C TYR A 4 -8.46 -5.76 4.89
N GLY A 5 -9.32 -4.79 5.22
CA GLY A 5 -10.76 -5.01 5.34
C GLY A 5 -11.42 -5.41 4.01
N ASN A 6 -10.80 -5.03 2.89
CA ASN A 6 -11.26 -5.27 1.52
C ASN A 6 -12.79 -5.08 1.38
N ARG A 7 -13.33 -3.96 1.90
CA ARG A 7 -14.78 -3.73 1.96
C ARG A 7 -15.45 -3.73 0.58
N SER A 8 -14.71 -3.36 -0.45
CA SER A 8 -15.21 -3.34 -1.83
C SER A 8 -15.06 -4.68 -2.56
N GLY A 9 -14.38 -5.69 -1.97
CA GLY A 9 -14.15 -7.01 -2.56
C GLY A 9 -13.21 -7.05 -3.79
N LYS A 10 -12.92 -5.90 -4.40
CA LYS A 10 -12.12 -5.76 -5.61
C LYS A 10 -10.71 -5.22 -5.37
N SER A 11 -10.34 -4.91 -4.11
CA SER A 11 -8.98 -4.42 -3.86
C SER A 11 -7.99 -5.57 -3.97
N GLY A 12 -6.96 -5.39 -4.80
CA GLY A 12 -5.85 -6.34 -4.90
C GLY A 12 -4.98 -6.43 -3.65
N VAL A 13 -5.23 -5.58 -2.63
CA VAL A 13 -4.50 -5.57 -1.36
C VAL A 13 -5.18 -6.48 -0.34
N VAL A 14 -4.41 -7.38 0.26
CA VAL A 14 -4.88 -8.35 1.28
C VAL A 14 -4.42 -8.00 2.69
N ALA A 15 -3.29 -7.30 2.82
CA ALA A 15 -2.79 -6.82 4.10
C ALA A 15 -1.98 -5.54 3.92
N TYR A 16 -1.78 -4.81 5.01
CA TYR A 16 -0.99 -3.58 5.01
C TYR A 16 -0.23 -3.41 6.31
N GLU A 17 0.79 -2.56 6.30
CA GLU A 17 1.53 -2.17 7.48
C GLU A 17 1.77 -0.67 7.44
N ILE A 18 1.59 -0.01 8.58
CA ILE A 18 1.84 1.41 8.71
C ILE A 18 2.99 1.56 9.70
N GLY A 19 4.14 1.97 9.20
CA GLY A 19 5.26 2.41 10.01
C GLY A 19 5.23 3.93 10.23
N ASP A 20 6.24 4.44 10.92
CA ASP A 20 6.39 5.87 11.17
C ASP A 20 6.61 6.64 9.86
N ASN A 21 7.55 6.16 9.05
CA ASN A 21 7.95 6.77 7.77
C ASN A 21 7.63 5.96 6.52
N PHE A 22 6.98 4.81 6.66
CA PHE A 22 6.63 3.92 5.56
C PHE A 22 5.22 3.36 5.65
N VAL A 23 4.72 2.86 4.53
CA VAL A 23 3.54 2.01 4.42
C VAL A 23 3.88 0.80 3.58
N ALA A 24 3.67 -0.40 4.09
CA ALA A 24 3.75 -1.62 3.29
C ALA A 24 2.34 -2.05 2.87
N ALA A 25 2.17 -2.48 1.62
CA ALA A 25 0.93 -3.06 1.13
C ALA A 25 1.23 -4.43 0.52
N ARG A 26 0.60 -5.46 1.08
CA ARG A 26 0.66 -6.83 0.57
C ARG A 26 -0.50 -7.07 -0.39
N PHE A 27 -0.17 -7.50 -1.59
CA PHE A 27 -1.14 -7.82 -2.62
C PHE A 27 -1.55 -9.29 -2.59
N ASN A 28 -2.65 -9.62 -3.24
CA ASN A 28 -3.16 -10.98 -3.39
C ASN A 28 -2.14 -11.91 -4.07
N SER A 29 -1.26 -11.37 -4.93
CA SER A 29 -0.13 -12.12 -5.49
C SER A 29 0.88 -12.60 -4.44
N GLY A 30 0.75 -12.19 -3.18
CA GLY A 30 1.66 -12.52 -2.09
C GLY A 30 2.77 -11.50 -1.89
N THR A 31 3.10 -10.73 -2.93
CA THR A 31 4.12 -9.67 -2.91
C THR A 31 3.75 -8.51 -2.01
N THR A 32 4.70 -8.04 -1.22
CA THR A 32 4.58 -6.85 -0.38
C THR A 32 5.39 -5.71 -0.99
N TYR A 33 4.74 -4.56 -1.21
CA TYR A 33 5.39 -3.34 -1.67
C TYR A 33 5.54 -2.36 -0.52
N TRP A 34 6.73 -1.77 -0.39
CA TRP A 34 7.07 -0.83 0.66
C TRP A 34 7.16 0.58 0.07
N TYR A 35 6.36 1.49 0.62
CA TYR A 35 6.29 2.89 0.21
C TYR A 35 6.82 3.77 1.33
N SER A 36 7.97 4.42 1.13
CA SER A 36 8.55 5.33 2.11
C SER A 36 8.28 6.79 1.75
N LYS A 37 8.34 7.67 2.76
CA LYS A 37 8.23 9.12 2.56
C LYS A 37 9.27 9.67 1.60
N GLN A 38 10.45 9.04 1.52
CA GLN A 38 11.55 9.46 0.66
C GLN A 38 11.34 9.02 -0.79
N SER A 39 10.68 7.87 -1.01
CA SER A 39 10.47 7.33 -2.34
C SER A 39 9.23 7.92 -3.02
N VAL A 40 8.06 7.84 -2.38
CA VAL A 40 6.79 8.36 -2.97
C VAL A 40 6.41 9.74 -2.45
N GLY A 41 7.11 10.29 -1.45
CA GLY A 41 6.74 11.57 -0.82
C GLY A 41 5.71 11.45 0.31
N ALA A 42 5.74 12.43 1.22
CA ALA A 42 4.89 12.46 2.40
C ALA A 42 3.38 12.58 2.11
N LYS A 43 3.00 13.24 1.01
CA LYS A 43 1.60 13.33 0.58
C LYS A 43 1.02 11.95 0.28
N HIS A 44 1.73 11.15 -0.51
CA HIS A 44 1.29 9.81 -0.88
C HIS A 44 1.29 8.87 0.32
N VAL A 45 2.34 8.89 1.15
CA VAL A 45 2.36 8.08 2.40
C VAL A 45 1.17 8.42 3.31
N ALA A 46 0.85 9.69 3.50
CA ALA A 46 -0.31 10.08 4.32
C ALA A 46 -1.64 9.59 3.71
N ALA A 47 -1.81 9.69 2.39
CA ALA A 47 -2.98 9.17 1.69
C ALA A 47 -3.10 7.64 1.81
N LEU A 48 -2.00 6.91 1.61
CA LEU A 48 -1.92 5.46 1.78
C LEU A 48 -2.29 5.06 3.21
N LYS A 49 -1.76 5.74 4.24
CA LYS A 49 -2.12 5.47 5.64
C LYS A 49 -3.63 5.65 5.89
N ARG A 50 -4.24 6.69 5.33
CA ARG A 50 -5.68 6.95 5.46
C ARG A 50 -6.53 5.85 4.81
N LEU A 51 -6.23 5.51 3.56
CA LEU A 51 -6.92 4.46 2.80
C LEU A 51 -6.73 3.07 3.40
N ALA A 52 -5.52 2.81 3.93
CA ALA A 52 -5.18 1.59 4.63
C ALA A 52 -6.06 1.40 5.88
N LYS A 53 -6.18 2.45 6.71
CA LYS A 53 -7.06 2.47 7.89
C LYS A 53 -8.55 2.37 7.52
N GLN A 54 -8.96 3.00 6.42
CA GLN A 54 -10.34 2.90 5.94
C GLN A 54 -10.69 1.48 5.45
N GLY A 55 -9.68 0.70 5.01
CA GLY A 55 -9.90 -0.65 4.49
C GLY A 55 -10.57 -0.67 3.11
N GLU A 56 -10.52 0.46 2.40
CA GLU A 56 -11.10 0.66 1.06
C GLU A 56 -10.23 1.59 0.21
N GLY A 57 -10.14 1.34 -1.10
CA GLY A 57 -9.53 2.23 -2.09
C GLY A 57 -7.99 2.25 -2.15
N LEU A 58 -7.27 1.53 -1.28
CA LEU A 58 -5.80 1.54 -1.26
C LEU A 58 -5.19 1.01 -2.56
N GLY A 59 -5.66 -0.15 -3.04
CA GLY A 59 -5.16 -0.73 -4.28
C GLY A 59 -5.42 0.16 -5.50
N THR A 60 -6.63 0.74 -5.57
CA THR A 60 -7.01 1.67 -6.64
C THR A 60 -6.13 2.92 -6.65
N TYR A 61 -5.84 3.50 -5.48
CA TYR A 61 -4.95 4.65 -5.36
C TYR A 61 -3.55 4.34 -5.87
N ILE A 62 -2.97 3.20 -5.45
CA ILE A 62 -1.65 2.76 -5.93
C ILE A 62 -1.66 2.60 -7.47
N SER A 63 -2.71 2.03 -8.05
CA SER A 63 -2.81 1.86 -9.51
C SER A 63 -3.04 3.17 -10.27
N GLN A 64 -3.74 4.14 -9.68
CA GLN A 64 -4.03 5.45 -10.30
C GLN A 64 -2.86 6.43 -10.20
N HIS A 65 -1.95 6.24 -9.24
CA HIS A 65 -0.79 7.09 -9.03
C HIS A 65 0.49 6.40 -9.49
N PRO A 66 1.03 6.72 -10.68
CA PRO A 66 2.25 6.08 -11.20
C PRO A 66 3.46 6.34 -10.30
N ASP A 67 3.56 7.51 -9.68
CA ASP A 67 4.60 7.85 -8.71
C ASP A 67 4.62 6.90 -7.51
N VAL A 68 3.46 6.39 -7.12
CA VAL A 68 3.35 5.39 -6.05
C VAL A 68 3.62 4.00 -6.59
N ARG A 69 3.02 3.67 -7.74
CA ARG A 69 3.11 2.34 -8.35
C ARG A 69 4.55 1.93 -8.64
N ASP A 70 5.35 2.86 -9.15
CA ASP A 70 6.72 2.62 -9.57
C ASP A 70 7.75 3.20 -8.57
N GLY A 71 7.33 4.10 -7.67
CA GLY A 71 8.16 4.65 -6.59
C GLY A 71 8.15 3.84 -5.29
N TYR A 72 7.98 2.52 -5.35
CA TYR A 72 8.18 1.69 -4.16
C TYR A 72 9.67 1.61 -3.83
N GLU A 73 10.01 1.70 -2.54
CA GLU A 73 11.39 1.60 -2.07
C GLU A 73 11.92 0.18 -2.20
N ARG A 74 11.07 -0.81 -1.92
CA ARG A 74 11.37 -2.23 -2.09
C ARG A 74 10.11 -3.05 -2.29
N LYS A 75 10.27 -4.21 -2.92
CA LYS A 75 9.23 -5.25 -3.00
C LYS A 75 9.77 -6.54 -2.41
N ASP A 76 8.95 -7.21 -1.65
CA ASP A 76 9.24 -8.48 -1.01
C ASP A 76 8.34 -9.54 -1.66
N PRO A 77 8.89 -10.46 -2.45
CA PRO A 77 8.09 -11.54 -3.06
C PRO A 77 7.56 -12.49 -1.98
N PRO A 78 6.47 -13.22 -2.25
CA PRO A 78 6.09 -14.34 -1.38
C PRO A 78 7.19 -15.41 -1.40
N ASP A 79 7.46 -16.00 -0.24
CA ASP A 79 8.27 -17.22 -0.08
C ASP A 79 7.65 -18.40 -0.86
#